data_AF-A0A5E4NBB6-F1
#
_entry.id   AF-A0A5E4NBB6-F1
#
_cell.length_a   1.000
_cell.length_b   1.000
_cell.length_c   1.000
_cell.angle_alpha   90.00
_cell.angle_beta   90.00
_cell.angle_gamma   90.00
#
_symmetry.space_group_name_H-M   'P 1'
#
loop_
_entity.id
_entity.type
_entity.pdbx_description
1 polymer ?
#
loop_
_entity_poly.entity_id
_entity_poly.type
_entity_poly.pdbx_seq_one_letter_code
_entity_poly.pdbx_strand_id
1 'polypeptide(L)'
;MLGFRYHFVRRFFRRIMKPMTVEEAQAKKLFLSKAYFSISILAFCTVLYQVKQGRLNWLESEELIPDEEVKISPAFQYARMLNIPKATIVRMKGAEVLNSKDYNKETFNLSEHIQEEESSPVDPHNKFIRI
;
A
#
# COMPACT_ATOMS: atom_id res chain seq x y z
N MET A 1 -9.56 -31.75 -10.43
CA MET A 1 -9.20 -31.29 -11.80
C MET A 1 -8.42 -29.97 -11.74
N LEU A 2 -7.13 -30.00 -11.41
CA LEU A 2 -6.24 -28.80 -11.42
C LEU A 2 -4.93 -29.04 -12.21
N GLY A 3 -4.78 -30.21 -12.84
CA GLY A 3 -3.50 -30.68 -13.40
C GLY A 3 -3.09 -30.11 -14.75
N PHE A 4 -4.01 -29.53 -15.53
CA PHE A 4 -3.73 -29.15 -16.92
C PHE A 4 -3.03 -27.78 -17.09
N ARG A 5 -2.99 -26.93 -16.07
CA ARG A 5 -2.58 -25.52 -16.23
C ARG A 5 -1.06 -25.27 -16.23
N TYR A 6 -0.24 -26.29 -15.96
CA TYR A 6 1.22 -26.14 -15.80
C TYR A 6 2.07 -27.03 -16.72
N HIS A 7 1.48 -27.61 -17.79
CA HIS A 7 2.24 -28.47 -18.70
C HIS A 7 3.41 -27.75 -19.39
N PHE A 8 3.23 -26.48 -19.75
CA PHE A 8 4.31 -25.67 -20.33
C PHE A 8 5.45 -25.43 -19.33
N VAL A 9 5.11 -25.07 -18.08
CA VAL A 9 6.08 -24.84 -17.00
C VAL A 9 6.88 -26.11 -16.72
N ARG A 10 6.21 -27.26 -16.58
CA ARG A 10 6.87 -28.56 -16.41
C ARG A 10 7.78 -28.91 -17.60
N ARG A 11 7.34 -28.63 -18.84
CA ARG A 11 8.12 -28.89 -20.05
C ARG A 11 9.34 -27.97 -20.15
N PHE A 12 9.20 -26.71 -19.74
CA PHE A 12 10.30 -25.73 -19.67
C PHE A 12 11.37 -26.17 -18.67
N PHE A 13 10.98 -26.46 -17.43
CA PHE A 13 11.93 -26.92 -16.42
C PHE A 13 12.60 -28.25 -16.79
N ARG A 14 11.88 -29.19 -17.42
CA ARG A 14 12.47 -30.45 -17.90
C ARG A 14 13.47 -30.29 -19.04
N ARG A 15 13.39 -29.21 -19.83
CA ARG A 15 14.39 -28.93 -20.89
C ARG A 15 15.67 -28.34 -20.32
N ILE A 16 15.58 -27.62 -19.20
CA ILE A 16 16.71 -26.89 -18.60
C ILE A 16 17.40 -27.71 -17.50
N MET A 17 16.61 -28.39 -16.66
CA MET A 17 17.14 -29.15 -15.53
C MET A 17 17.61 -30.53 -15.97
N LYS A 18 18.87 -30.84 -15.66
CA LYS A 18 19.41 -32.20 -15.77
C LYS A 18 18.80 -33.10 -14.66
N PRO A 19 18.58 -34.40 -14.94
CA PRO A 19 18.21 -35.34 -13.89
C PRO A 19 19.31 -35.33 -12.81
N MET A 20 18.89 -35.28 -11.55
CA MET A 20 19.78 -35.26 -10.39
C MET A 20 19.38 -36.37 -9.42
N THR A 21 20.31 -36.83 -8.60
CA THR A 21 20.00 -37.82 -7.56
C THR A 21 19.14 -37.21 -6.46
N VAL A 22 18.49 -38.05 -5.66
CA VAL A 22 17.61 -37.58 -4.57
C VAL A 22 18.42 -36.80 -3.52
N GLU A 23 19.63 -37.24 -3.22
CA GLU A 23 20.54 -36.59 -2.26
C GLU A 23 20.96 -35.21 -2.75
N GLU A 24 21.36 -35.08 -4.02
CA GLU A 24 21.69 -33.80 -4.65
C GLU A 24 20.49 -32.84 -4.65
N ALA A 25 19.29 -33.35 -4.93
CA ALA A 25 18.07 -32.55 -4.92
C ALA A 25 17.77 -32.00 -3.51
N GLN A 26 17.95 -32.82 -2.47
CA GLN A 26 17.76 -32.41 -1.09
C GLN A 26 18.79 -31.35 -0.66
N ALA A 27 20.06 -31.53 -1.03
CA ALA A 27 21.11 -30.55 -0.74
C ALA A 27 20.83 -29.20 -1.41
N LYS A 28 20.44 -29.20 -2.70
CA LYS A 28 20.08 -27.98 -3.43
C LYS A 28 18.84 -27.31 -2.87
N LYS A 29 17.83 -28.08 -2.46
CA LYS A 29 16.63 -27.54 -1.80
C LYS A 29 16.99 -26.84 -0.50
N LEU A 30 17.83 -27.46 0.33
CA LEU A 30 18.26 -26.88 1.61
C LEU A 30 19.04 -25.58 1.37
N PHE A 31 19.94 -25.56 0.39
CA PHE A 31 20.68 -24.36 0.01
C PHE A 31 19.76 -23.23 -0.46
N LEU A 32 18.85 -23.52 -1.39
CA LEU A 32 17.86 -22.55 -1.89
C LEU A 32 16.95 -22.04 -0.77
N SER A 33 16.55 -22.91 0.16
CA SER A 33 15.74 -22.50 1.31
C SER A 33 16.49 -21.53 2.22
N LYS A 34 17.78 -21.78 2.49
CA LYS A 34 18.62 -20.87 3.28
C LYS A 34 18.83 -19.54 2.56
N ALA A 35 19.14 -19.58 1.26
CA ALA A 35 19.30 -18.37 0.45
C ALA A 35 18.01 -17.53 0.42
N TYR A 36 16.86 -18.18 0.21
CA TYR A 36 15.56 -17.54 0.24
C TYR A 36 15.29 -16.87 1.59
N PHE A 37 15.51 -17.59 2.69
CA PHE A 37 15.35 -17.04 4.04
C PHE A 37 16.24 -15.82 4.28
N SER A 38 17.52 -15.87 3.88
CA SER A 38 18.46 -14.75 4.02
C SER A 38 18.03 -13.52 3.21
N ILE A 39 17.50 -13.71 1.99
CA ILE A 39 17.00 -12.60 1.18
C ILE A 39 15.71 -12.04 1.80
N SER A 40 14.82 -12.90 2.27
CA SER A 40 13.57 -12.49 2.91
C SER A 40 13.82 -11.69 4.18
N ILE A 41 14.78 -12.11 5.03
CA ILE A 41 15.07 -11.38 6.27
C ILE A 41 15.73 -10.02 5.97
N LEU A 42 16.59 -9.95 4.95
CA LEU A 42 17.16 -8.68 4.52
C LEU A 42 16.06 -7.73 4.03
N ALA A 43 15.18 -8.20 3.14
CA ALA A 43 14.05 -7.41 2.65
C ALA A 43 13.14 -6.96 3.80
N PHE A 44 12.82 -7.86 4.73
CA PHE A 44 12.02 -7.52 5.91
C PHE A 44 12.68 -6.42 6.76
N CYS A 45 13.98 -6.52 7.04
CA CYS A 45 14.72 -5.49 7.77
C CYS A 45 14.74 -4.16 7.01
N THR A 46 14.87 -4.18 5.68
CA THR A 46 14.82 -2.93 4.87
C THR A 46 13.46 -2.26 4.97
N VAL A 47 12.37 -3.03 4.96
CA VAL A 47 11.02 -2.47 5.14
C VAL A 47 10.86 -1.87 6.54
N LEU A 48 11.26 -2.59 7.58
CA LEU A 48 11.23 -2.06 8.96
C LEU A 48 12.04 -0.77 9.11
N TYR A 49 13.19 -0.69 8.45
CA TYR A 49 14.01 0.51 8.43
C TYR A 49 13.29 1.69 7.76
N GLN A 50 12.63 1.47 6.62
CA GLN A 50 11.84 2.51 5.95
C GLN A 50 10.65 2.97 6.80
N VAL A 51 9.96 2.04 7.47
CA VAL A 51 8.88 2.39 8.42
C VAL A 51 9.43 3.23 9.57
N LYS A 52 10.60 2.88 10.14
CA LYS A 52 11.23 3.68 11.20
C LYS A 52 11.57 5.09 10.74
N GLN A 53 11.96 5.27 9.47
CA GLN A 53 12.24 6.58 8.89
C GLN A 53 10.98 7.38 8.54
N GLY A 54 9.78 6.84 8.76
CA GLY A 54 8.53 7.49 8.36
C GLY A 54 8.27 7.43 6.86
N ARG A 55 9.09 6.73 6.06
CA ARG A 55 8.94 6.60 4.61
C ARG A 55 7.97 5.49 4.21
N LEU A 56 6.94 5.23 5.03
CA LEU A 56 5.92 4.23 4.71
C LEU A 56 5.13 4.66 3.47
N ASN A 57 4.85 5.96 3.36
CA ASN A 57 4.36 6.60 2.15
C ASN A 57 5.55 7.02 1.28
N TRP A 58 6.01 6.11 0.42
CA TRP A 58 7.17 6.37 -0.43
C TRP A 58 6.95 7.58 -1.37
N LEU A 59 5.72 7.81 -1.82
CA LEU A 59 5.34 8.93 -2.70
C LEU A 59 5.59 10.31 -2.06
N GLU A 60 5.23 10.45 -0.78
CA GLU A 60 5.47 11.66 0.01
C GLU A 60 6.98 11.86 0.23
N SER A 61 7.70 10.76 0.46
CA SER A 61 9.13 10.79 0.74
C SER A 61 10.04 11.06 -0.45
N GLU A 62 9.50 11.04 -1.67
CA GLU A 62 10.18 11.36 -2.93
C GLU A 62 9.69 12.70 -3.51
N GLU A 63 8.88 13.46 -2.75
CA GLU A 63 8.33 14.77 -3.14
C GLU A 63 7.55 14.73 -4.47
N LEU A 64 7.00 13.57 -4.83
CA LEU A 64 6.25 13.36 -6.08
C LEU A 64 4.79 13.85 -5.98
N ILE A 65 4.31 14.09 -4.75
CA ILE A 65 2.99 14.68 -4.48
C ILE A 65 3.20 16.12 -4.03
N PRO A 66 2.44 17.11 -4.57
CA PRO A 66 2.47 18.46 -4.03
C PRO A 66 2.05 18.48 -2.56
N ASP A 67 2.76 19.25 -1.73
CA ASP A 67 2.55 19.33 -0.27
C ASP A 67 1.09 19.61 0.14
N GLU A 68 0.35 20.33 -0.71
CA GLU A 68 -1.06 20.65 -0.49
C GLU A 68 -1.96 19.43 -0.61
N GLU A 69 -1.65 18.46 -1.48
CA GLU A 69 -2.45 17.25 -1.67
C GLU A 69 -2.20 16.23 -0.56
N VAL A 70 -0.97 16.15 -0.04
CA VAL A 70 -0.60 15.32 1.10
C VAL A 70 -1.47 15.65 2.32
N LYS A 71 -1.85 16.93 2.47
CA LYS A 71 -2.70 17.42 3.55
C LYS A 71 -4.19 17.16 3.36
N ILE A 72 -4.61 16.44 2.33
CA ILE A 72 -6.02 16.14 2.07
C ILE A 72 -6.25 14.65 2.26
N SER A 73 -7.41 14.25 2.78
CA SER A 73 -7.75 12.82 2.76
C SER A 73 -7.85 12.28 1.34
N PRO A 74 -7.42 11.03 1.12
CA PRO A 74 -7.56 10.35 -0.17
C PRO A 74 -8.98 10.42 -0.75
N ALA A 75 -10.02 10.39 0.08
CA ALA A 75 -11.41 10.45 -0.41
C ALA A 75 -11.76 11.79 -1.06
N PHE A 76 -11.29 12.90 -0.48
CA PHE A 76 -11.43 14.23 -1.07
C PHE A 76 -10.55 14.39 -2.32
N GLN A 77 -9.34 13.81 -2.31
CA GLN A 77 -8.49 13.77 -3.51
C GLN A 77 -9.19 13.02 -4.66
N TYR A 78 -9.77 11.85 -4.39
CA TYR A 78 -10.52 11.09 -5.41
C TYR A 78 -11.74 11.83 -5.92
N ALA A 79 -12.50 12.49 -5.04
CA ALA A 79 -13.66 13.28 -5.44
C ALA A 79 -13.27 14.42 -6.41
N ARG A 80 -12.12 15.06 -6.16
CA ARG A 80 -11.53 16.09 -7.04
C ARG A 80 -11.03 15.48 -8.36
N MET A 81 -10.23 14.41 -8.30
CA MET A 81 -9.67 13.75 -9.49
C MET A 81 -10.77 13.23 -10.43
N LEU A 82 -11.84 12.66 -9.87
CA LEU A 82 -12.98 12.13 -10.62
C LEU A 82 -14.00 13.20 -11.00
N ASN A 83 -13.77 14.47 -10.63
CA ASN A 83 -14.60 15.60 -10.96
C ASN A 83 -16.08 15.45 -10.52
N ILE A 84 -16.29 14.89 -9.31
CA ILE A 84 -17.63 14.62 -8.79
C ILE A 84 -18.26 15.94 -8.33
N PRO A 85 -19.51 16.28 -8.73
CA PRO A 85 -20.11 17.56 -8.38
C PRO A 85 -20.48 17.67 -6.90
N LYS A 86 -21.07 16.60 -6.34
CA LYS A 86 -21.48 16.50 -4.94
C LYS A 86 -21.24 15.07 -4.44
N ALA A 87 -20.64 14.92 -3.26
CA ALA A 87 -20.40 13.62 -2.64
C ALA A 87 -20.47 13.75 -1.12
N THR A 88 -20.89 12.69 -0.43
CA THR A 88 -20.74 12.58 1.02
C THR A 88 -19.56 11.67 1.30
N ILE A 89 -18.54 12.21 1.94
CA ILE A 89 -17.31 11.50 2.27
C ILE A 89 -17.44 10.97 3.69
N VAL A 90 -17.41 9.64 3.81
CA VAL A 90 -17.57 8.94 5.08
C VAL A 90 -16.26 8.27 5.46
N ARG A 91 -15.82 8.48 6.70
CA ARG A 91 -14.70 7.78 7.31
C ARG A 91 -15.22 6.60 8.12
N MET A 92 -14.72 5.40 7.82
CA MET A 92 -15.06 4.18 8.54
C MET A 92 -13.79 3.56 9.13
N LYS A 93 -13.90 2.97 10.33
CA LYS A 93 -12.86 2.15 10.95
C LYS A 93 -13.48 0.81 11.35
N GLY A 94 -13.11 -0.25 10.64
CA GLY A 94 -13.78 -1.55 10.81
C GLY A 94 -15.25 -1.46 10.41
N ALA A 95 -16.15 -1.77 11.35
CA ALA A 95 -17.59 -1.68 11.16
C ALA A 95 -18.21 -0.35 11.65
N GLU A 96 -17.42 0.55 12.25
CA GLU A 96 -17.91 1.79 12.82
C GLU A 96 -17.70 2.98 11.87
N VAL A 97 -18.73 3.82 11.73
CA VAL A 97 -18.66 5.10 11.03
C VAL A 97 -18.13 6.15 12.00
N LEU A 98 -16.97 6.72 11.70
CA LEU A 98 -16.33 7.72 12.55
C LEU A 98 -16.83 9.13 12.27
N ASN A 99 -16.88 9.52 10.99
CA ASN A 99 -17.26 10.87 10.59
C ASN A 99 -17.81 10.88 9.16
N SER A 100 -18.65 11.85 8.83
CA SER A 100 -19.16 12.11 7.49
C SER A 100 -19.11 13.60 7.18
N LYS A 101 -18.57 13.97 6.03
CA LYS A 101 -18.49 15.35 5.56
C LYS A 101 -18.95 15.46 4.12
N ASP A 102 -19.75 16.47 3.83
CA ASP A 102 -20.20 16.73 2.47
C ASP A 102 -19.12 17.47 1.67
N TYR A 103 -18.98 17.05 0.42
CA TYR A 103 -18.12 17.64 -0.58
C TYR A 103 -18.99 18.22 -1.70
N ASN A 104 -18.74 19.48 -2.04
CA ASN A 104 -19.34 20.15 -3.18
C ASN A 104 -18.26 20.88 -3.96
N LYS A 105 -18.10 20.54 -5.24
CA LYS A 105 -17.03 21.07 -6.10
C LYS A 105 -17.02 22.60 -6.18
N GLU A 106 -18.20 23.23 -6.24
CA GLU A 106 -18.31 24.68 -6.47
C GLU A 106 -17.94 25.53 -5.25
N THR A 107 -18.08 24.95 -4.07
CA THR A 107 -17.88 25.63 -2.77
C THR A 107 -16.63 25.15 -2.04
N PHE A 108 -15.94 24.14 -2.56
CA PHE A 108 -14.79 23.55 -1.91
C PHE A 108 -13.56 24.46 -2.05
N ASN A 109 -13.18 25.13 -0.96
CA ASN A 109 -11.90 25.81 -0.84
C ASN A 109 -10.88 24.90 -0.13
N LEU A 110 -9.76 24.64 -0.79
CA LEU A 110 -8.72 23.74 -0.30
C LEU A 110 -8.05 24.26 0.99
N SER A 111 -7.70 25.54 1.03
CA SER A 111 -6.97 26.13 2.16
C SER A 111 -7.81 26.18 3.43
N GLU A 112 -9.10 26.52 3.28
CA GLU A 112 -10.07 26.51 4.39
C GLU A 112 -10.29 25.11 4.93
N HIS A 113 -10.40 24.11 4.05
CA HIS A 113 -10.57 22.72 4.45
C HIS A 113 -9.36 22.19 5.25
N ILE A 114 -8.14 22.51 4.82
CA ILE A 114 -6.92 22.14 5.54
C ILE A 114 -6.89 22.81 6.92
N GLN A 115 -7.24 24.10 7.01
CA GLN A 115 -7.28 24.83 8.29
C GLN A 115 -8.36 24.28 9.23
N GLU A 116 -9.53 23.93 8.72
CA GLU A 116 -10.62 23.34 9.50
C GLU A 116 -10.21 21.98 10.08
N GLU A 117 -9.53 21.15 9.28
CA GLU A 117 -8.97 19.87 9.72
C GLU A 117 -7.82 20.03 10.73
N GLU A 118 -6.95 21.03 10.55
CA GLU A 118 -5.84 21.32 11.46
C GLU A 118 -6.29 21.93 12.79
N SER A 119 -7.34 22.76 12.78
CA SER A 119 -7.90 23.44 13.96
C SER A 119 -8.95 22.61 14.71
N SER A 120 -9.44 21.52 14.12
CA SER A 120 -10.44 20.66 14.76
C SER A 120 -9.92 20.11 16.10
N PRO A 121 -10.58 20.42 17.23
CA PRO A 121 -10.09 20.12 18.58
C PRO A 121 -10.22 18.64 18.97
N VAL A 122 -10.62 17.76 18.04
CA VAL A 122 -11.11 16.41 18.37
C VAL A 122 -10.18 15.34 17.83
N ASP A 123 -9.58 14.61 18.78
CA ASP A 123 -8.88 13.31 18.71
C ASP A 123 -8.04 12.98 17.45
N PRO A 124 -6.81 12.45 17.59
CA PRO A 124 -6.01 11.95 16.46
C PRO A 124 -6.72 10.89 15.59
N HIS A 125 -7.81 10.28 16.09
CA HIS A 125 -8.68 9.36 15.35
C HIS A 125 -9.73 10.01 14.44
N ASN A 126 -10.02 11.30 14.59
CA ASN A 126 -11.04 12.00 13.78
C ASN A 126 -10.45 12.82 12.63
N LYS A 127 -9.13 13.06 12.62
CA LYS A 127 -8.43 13.82 11.56
C LYS A 127 -8.33 13.03 10.25
N PHE A 128 -8.88 13.54 9.15
CA PHE A 128 -8.75 12.92 7.83
C PHE A 128 -7.30 12.95 7.31
N ILE A 129 -6.48 13.84 7.89
CA ILE A 129 -5.07 14.11 7.55
C ILE A 129 -4.07 13.36 8.47
N ARG A 130 -4.28 12.08 8.75
CA ARG A 130 -3.22 11.27 9.39
C ARG A 130 -3.05 9.94 8.67
N ILE A 131 -1.95 9.85 7.92
CA ILE A 131 -1.17 8.62 7.70
C ILE A 131 0.13 8.81 8.48
#